data_AF-A0A1C6DC95-F1
#
_entry.id   AF-A0A1C6DC95-F1
#
_cell.length_a   1.000
_cell.length_b   1.000
_cell.length_c   1.000
_cell.angle_alpha   90.00
_cell.angle_beta   90.00
_cell.angle_gamma   90.00
#
_symmetry.space_group_name_H-M   'P 1'
#
loop_
_entity.id
_entity.type
_entity.pdbx_description
1 polymer ?
#
loop_
_entity_poly.entity_id
_entity_poly.type
_entity_poly.pdbx_seq_one_letter_code
_entity_poly.pdbx_strand_id
1 'polypeptide(L)'
;MEIAVKETYAHMLKDESLVQNAETLYIVEFLFDKSWDGYTKTAIFKAGSVELSVKLTDDRCIIPAECLKQAGVSLHIGVSGVKGGEQKDAVWCLTSRIMYAVDAAQLVPPSHAGGDIRAQILEVIRENTATDEEVDAALDDAFASDWTPPDDPEHPGNTATDEEVEDVLDDVFGDEP
;
A
#
# COMPACT_ATOMS: atom_id res chain seq x y z
N MET A 1 12.94 10.92 2.51
CA MET A 1 12.45 11.54 1.26
C MET A 1 13.48 12.56 0.77
N GLU A 2 13.65 12.74 -0.54
CA GLU A 2 14.61 13.69 -1.12
C GLU A 2 13.98 14.57 -2.21
N ILE A 3 14.20 15.88 -2.12
CA ILE A 3 13.64 16.88 -3.03
C ILE A 3 14.76 17.77 -3.59
N ALA A 4 14.84 17.88 -4.91
CA ALA A 4 15.68 18.88 -5.57
C ALA A 4 14.92 20.21 -5.67
N VAL A 5 15.51 21.29 -5.17
CA VAL A 5 14.94 22.63 -5.22
C VAL A 5 15.80 23.50 -6.13
N LYS A 6 15.19 23.98 -7.20
CA LYS A 6 15.81 24.90 -8.17
C LYS A 6 15.31 26.32 -7.96
N GLU A 7 15.80 27.25 -8.77
CA GLU A 7 15.40 28.66 -8.69
C GLU A 7 13.87 28.87 -8.70
N THR A 8 13.13 28.20 -9.57
CA THR A 8 11.70 28.46 -9.77
C THR A 8 10.79 27.24 -9.60
N TYR A 9 11.37 26.04 -9.43
CA TYR A 9 10.62 24.79 -9.33
C TYR A 9 11.34 23.80 -8.41
N ALA A 10 10.57 22.85 -7.88
CA ALA A 10 11.10 21.74 -7.11
C ALA A 10 10.54 20.43 -7.67
N HIS A 11 11.30 19.35 -7.55
CA HIS A 11 10.84 18.03 -7.95
C HIS A 11 11.43 16.97 -7.02
N MET A 12 10.70 15.88 -6.87
CA MET A 12 11.08 14.77 -6.03
C MET A 12 12.16 13.94 -6.71
N LEU A 13 13.21 13.64 -5.96
CA LEU A 13 14.27 12.70 -6.38
C LEU A 13 14.01 11.31 -5.82
N LYS A 14 13.53 11.24 -4.58
CA LYS A 14 13.19 10.01 -3.89
C LYS A 14 11.95 10.21 -3.04
N ASP A 15 10.92 9.43 -3.33
CA ASP A 15 9.68 9.42 -2.58
C ASP A 15 9.70 8.34 -1.48
N GLU A 16 8.84 8.52 -0.49
CA GLU A 16 8.61 7.56 0.58
C GLU A 16 7.11 7.37 0.77
N SER A 17 6.70 6.13 1.03
CA SER A 17 5.31 5.82 1.35
C SER A 17 4.97 6.36 2.74
N LEU A 18 4.24 7.46 2.76
CA LEU A 18 3.73 8.08 3.97
C LEU A 18 2.52 7.30 4.48
N VAL A 19 2.48 6.98 5.77
CA VAL A 19 1.38 6.26 6.40
C VAL A 19 0.72 7.17 7.45
N GLN A 20 -0.60 7.10 7.52
CA GLN A 20 -1.39 7.85 8.50
C GLN A 20 -0.97 7.48 9.93
N ASN A 21 -0.83 8.48 10.81
CA ASN A 21 -0.47 8.27 12.21
C ASN A 21 0.80 7.42 12.43
N ALA A 22 1.73 7.44 11.47
CA ALA A 22 2.99 6.72 11.62
C ALA A 22 3.76 7.20 12.86
N GLU A 23 4.26 6.26 13.66
CA GLU A 23 5.19 6.55 14.74
C GLU A 23 6.60 6.84 14.21
N THR A 24 6.90 6.33 13.01
CA THR A 24 8.16 6.58 12.31
C THR A 24 8.27 8.03 11.88
N LEU A 25 9.42 8.64 12.17
CA LEU A 25 9.75 9.98 11.73
C LEU A 25 10.16 9.97 10.25
N TYR A 26 9.44 10.72 9.43
CA TYR A 26 9.83 10.93 8.03
C TYR A 26 10.74 12.15 7.93
N ILE A 27 11.94 11.95 7.41
CA ILE A 27 12.93 13.00 7.19
C ILE A 27 12.93 13.39 5.72
N VAL A 28 12.85 14.69 5.47
CA VAL A 28 12.97 15.26 4.13
C VAL A 28 14.33 15.95 4.02
N GLU A 29 15.09 15.56 3.00
CA GLU A 29 16.34 16.19 2.62
C GLU A 29 16.15 17.02 1.35
N PHE A 30 16.65 18.25 1.38
CA PHE A 30 16.52 19.21 0.30
C PHE A 30 17.87 19.46 -0.37
N LEU A 31 17.92 19.26 -1.68
CA LEU A 31 19.09 19.56 -2.50
C LEU A 31 18.87 20.88 -3.24
N PHE A 32 19.40 21.95 -2.66
CA PHE A 32 19.31 23.29 -3.21
C PHE A 32 20.36 23.54 -4.29
N ASP A 33 19.97 24.26 -5.34
CA ASP A 33 20.95 24.87 -6.24
C ASP A 33 21.50 26.20 -5.67
N LYS A 34 22.49 26.76 -6.37
CA LYS A 34 23.20 27.97 -5.96
C LYS A 34 22.30 29.22 -5.87
N SER A 35 21.11 29.21 -6.47
CA SER A 35 20.19 30.35 -6.38
C SER A 35 19.64 30.54 -4.96
N TRP A 36 19.75 29.51 -4.11
CA TRP A 36 19.32 29.53 -2.71
C TRP A 36 20.47 29.83 -1.73
N ASP A 37 21.67 30.13 -2.21
CA ASP A 37 22.83 30.41 -1.37
C ASP A 37 22.64 31.69 -0.54
N GLY A 38 22.84 31.55 0.77
CA GLY A 38 22.68 32.63 1.75
C GLY A 38 21.23 32.93 2.15
N TYR A 39 20.24 32.16 1.66
CA TYR A 39 18.87 32.24 2.16
C TYR A 39 18.71 31.43 3.45
N THR A 40 17.95 31.99 4.40
CA THR A 40 17.39 31.23 5.51
C THR A 40 16.14 30.52 5.01
N LYS A 41 16.18 29.19 4.97
CA LYS A 41 15.18 28.37 4.28
C LYS A 41 14.18 27.78 5.28
N THR A 42 12.90 27.81 4.91
CA THR A 42 11.80 27.25 5.71
C THR A 42 10.97 26.33 4.82
N ALA A 43 10.77 25.09 5.26
CA ALA A 43 9.85 24.16 4.62
C ALA A 43 8.41 24.45 5.05
N ILE A 44 7.47 24.29 4.13
CA ILE A 44 6.04 24.47 4.34
C ILE A 44 5.37 23.16 3.93
N PHE A 45 4.65 22.54 4.85
CA PHE A 45 3.95 21.28 4.65
C PHE A 45 2.47 21.54 4.57
N LYS A 46 1.82 21.03 3.53
CA LYS A 46 0.38 21.16 3.33
C LYS A 46 -0.26 19.82 3.02
N ALA A 47 -1.20 19.41 3.85
CA ALA A 47 -1.99 18.19 3.69
C ALA A 47 -3.45 18.47 4.05
N GLY A 48 -4.35 18.40 3.07
CA GLY A 48 -5.76 18.75 3.27
C GLY A 48 -5.92 20.20 3.75
N SER A 49 -6.49 20.38 4.94
CA SER A 49 -6.68 21.68 5.60
C SER A 49 -5.53 22.10 6.51
N VAL A 50 -4.53 21.23 6.72
CA VAL A 50 -3.37 21.51 7.59
C VAL A 50 -2.26 22.14 6.76
N GLU A 51 -1.71 23.26 7.25
CA GLU A 51 -0.53 23.91 6.71
C GLU A 51 0.42 24.29 7.86
N LEU A 52 1.68 23.84 7.80
CA LEU A 52 2.67 24.03 8.85
C LEU A 52 4.04 24.41 8.28
N SER A 53 4.74 25.30 8.96
CA SER A 53 6.07 25.76 8.55
C SER A 53 7.14 25.26 9.52
N VAL A 54 8.22 24.71 8.99
CA VAL A 54 9.34 24.12 9.73
C VAL A 54 10.65 24.70 9.24
N LYS A 55 11.47 25.19 10.17
CA LYS A 55 12.82 25.67 9.83
C LYS A 55 13.72 24.48 9.46
N LEU A 56 14.49 24.63 8.41
CA LEU A 56 15.47 23.61 8.02
C LEU A 56 16.69 23.64 8.94
N THR A 57 17.21 22.46 9.25
CA THR A 57 18.51 22.25 9.92
C THR A 57 19.35 21.38 9.01
N ASP A 58 20.51 21.88 8.58
CA ASP A 58 21.38 21.20 7.60
C ASP A 58 20.63 20.74 6.33
N ASP A 59 19.80 21.65 5.79
CA ASP A 59 18.93 21.42 4.63
C ASP A 59 18.01 20.18 4.76
N ARG A 60 17.69 19.82 6.00
CA ARG A 60 16.78 18.72 6.35
C ARG A 60 15.72 19.17 7.36
N CYS A 61 14.61 18.47 7.38
CA CYS A 61 13.63 18.58 8.47
C CYS A 61 12.75 17.33 8.58
N ILE A 62 12.00 17.25 9.68
CA ILE A 62 11.04 16.18 9.93
C ILE A 62 9.67 16.65 9.48
N ILE A 63 8.92 15.79 8.79
CA ILE A 63 7.52 16.04 8.43
C ILE A 63 6.69 16.13 9.72
N PRO A 64 5.96 17.22 9.98
CA PRO A 64 5.07 17.32 11.15
C PRO A 64 4.03 16.20 11.16
N ALA A 65 3.86 15.54 12.31
CA ALA A 65 2.91 14.44 12.46
C ALA A 65 1.46 14.88 12.19
N GLU A 66 1.14 16.15 12.41
CA GLU A 66 -0.16 16.76 12.11
C GLU A 66 -0.51 16.66 10.62
N CYS A 67 0.48 16.75 9.72
CA CYS A 67 0.27 16.59 8.29
C CYS A 67 -0.05 15.14 7.91
N LEU A 68 0.28 14.17 8.76
CA LEU A 68 0.06 12.74 8.54
C LEU A 68 -1.21 12.20 9.21
N LYS A 69 -2.04 13.05 9.82
CA LYS A 69 -3.28 12.62 10.48
C LYS A 69 -4.39 12.24 9.52
N GLN A 70 -4.39 12.80 8.31
CA GLN A 70 -5.42 12.55 7.31
C GLN A 70 -4.87 11.65 6.20
N ALA A 71 -5.39 10.42 6.09
CA ALA A 71 -5.11 9.54 4.97
C ALA A 71 -5.85 9.99 3.69
N GLY A 72 -5.42 9.49 2.54
CA GLY A 72 -6.06 9.69 1.24
C GLY A 72 -5.80 11.04 0.58
N VAL A 73 -5.12 11.98 1.26
CA VAL A 73 -4.69 13.27 0.71
C VAL A 73 -3.23 13.23 0.30
N SER A 74 -2.87 14.06 -0.70
CA SER A 74 -1.47 14.25 -1.09
C SER A 74 -0.81 15.30 -0.21
N LEU A 75 0.37 14.98 0.31
CA LEU A 75 1.23 15.96 0.96
C LEU A 75 1.88 16.85 -0.10
N HIS A 76 1.88 18.15 0.14
CA HIS A 76 2.62 19.14 -0.64
C HIS A 76 3.71 19.72 0.23
N ILE A 77 4.92 19.78 -0.30
CA ILE A 77 6.08 20.32 0.39
C ILE A 77 6.60 21.51 -0.40
N GLY A 78 6.49 22.69 0.20
CA GLY A 78 7.04 23.94 -0.30
C GLY A 78 8.31 24.32 0.45
N VAL A 79 9.16 25.13 -0.19
CA VAL A 79 10.27 25.80 0.50
C VAL A 79 10.24 27.28 0.17
N SER A 80 10.29 28.12 1.20
CA SER A 80 10.48 29.57 1.09
C SER A 80 11.84 29.98 1.65
N GLY A 81 12.32 31.15 1.23
CA GLY A 81 13.62 31.66 1.63
C GLY A 81 13.58 33.13 2.00
N VAL A 82 14.33 33.53 3.03
CA VAL A 82 14.56 34.95 3.37
C VAL A 82 16.04 35.27 3.39
N LYS A 83 16.46 36.35 2.73
CA LYS A 83 17.85 36.83 2.68
C LYS A 83 17.88 38.35 2.78
N GLY A 84 18.39 38.90 3.89
CA GLY A 84 18.62 40.34 4.02
C GLY A 84 17.40 41.24 3.79
N GLY A 85 16.17 40.73 3.99
CA GLY A 85 14.91 41.43 3.73
C GLY A 85 14.24 41.09 2.40
N GLU A 86 14.94 40.40 1.50
CA GLU A 86 14.36 39.81 0.28
C GLU A 86 13.70 38.47 0.63
N GLN A 87 12.45 38.29 0.19
CA GLN A 87 11.68 37.06 0.38
C GLN A 87 11.52 36.35 -0.96
N LYS A 88 11.90 35.09 -0.99
CA LYS A 88 11.71 34.18 -2.11
C LYS A 88 10.45 33.36 -1.87
N ASP A 89 9.54 33.39 -2.83
CA ASP A 89 8.26 32.69 -2.76
C ASP A 89 8.43 31.18 -2.61
N ALA A 90 7.40 30.54 -2.08
CA ALA A 90 7.39 29.12 -1.85
C ALA A 90 7.43 28.35 -3.18
N VAL A 91 8.49 27.57 -3.37
CA VAL A 91 8.62 26.64 -4.49
C VAL A 91 8.09 25.29 -4.04
N TRP A 92 7.06 24.81 -4.73
CA TRP A 92 6.28 23.64 -4.32
C TRP A 92 6.67 22.35 -5.05
N CYS A 93 6.63 21.24 -4.32
CA CYS A 93 6.72 19.89 -4.82
C CYS A 93 5.53 19.07 -4.29
N LEU A 94 4.84 18.37 -5.19
CA LEU A 94 3.80 17.40 -4.84
C LEU A 94 4.45 16.05 -4.51
N THR A 95 4.06 15.42 -3.40
CA THR A 95 4.52 14.09 -3.02
C THR A 95 3.42 13.03 -3.18
N SER A 96 3.72 11.77 -2.85
CA SER A 96 2.73 10.70 -2.79
C SER A 96 1.58 10.98 -1.80
N ARG A 97 0.48 10.25 -1.98
CA ARG A 97 -0.65 10.25 -1.06
C ARG A 97 -0.27 9.57 0.25
N ILE A 98 -0.83 10.10 1.34
CA ILE A 98 -0.75 9.49 2.66
C ILE A 98 -1.65 8.25 2.66
N MET A 99 -1.05 7.08 2.86
CA MET A 99 -1.72 5.79 2.91
C MET A 99 -2.49 5.64 4.22
N TYR A 100 -3.59 4.89 4.20
CA TYR A 100 -4.28 4.49 5.42
C TYR A 100 -3.38 3.57 6.24
N ALA A 101 -3.33 3.79 7.55
CA ALA A 101 -2.78 2.79 8.46
C ALA A 101 -3.73 1.58 8.44
N VAL A 102 -3.18 0.40 8.20
CA VAL A 102 -3.93 -0.86 8.24
C VAL A 102 -3.39 -1.67 9.40
N ASP A 103 -4.29 -2.11 10.27
CA ASP A 103 -3.96 -3.14 11.26
C ASP A 103 -3.94 -4.50 10.55
N ALA A 104 -2.79 -5.17 10.57
CA ALA A 104 -2.64 -6.48 9.96
C ALA A 104 -3.63 -7.51 10.53
N ALA A 105 -4.07 -7.36 11.78
CA ALA A 105 -5.10 -8.22 12.37
C ALA A 105 -6.46 -8.09 11.67
N GLN A 106 -6.76 -6.93 11.07
CA GLN A 106 -7.98 -6.72 10.28
C GLN A 106 -7.90 -7.30 8.87
N LEU A 107 -6.70 -7.68 8.42
CA LEU A 107 -6.48 -8.37 7.15
C LEU A 107 -6.54 -9.90 7.30
N VAL A 108 -6.58 -10.41 8.53
CA VAL A 108 -6.83 -11.83 8.77
C VAL A 108 -8.32 -12.06 8.50
N PRO A 109 -8.70 -12.83 7.47
CA PRO A 109 -10.09 -13.19 7.29
C PRO A 109 -10.56 -13.91 8.57
N PRO A 110 -11.81 -13.70 9.03
CA PRO A 110 -12.31 -14.38 10.20
C PRO A 110 -12.11 -15.88 10.02
N SER A 111 -11.21 -16.48 10.80
CA SER A 111 -10.99 -17.92 10.81
C SER A 111 -11.90 -18.50 11.87
N HIS A 112 -13.05 -19.02 11.43
CA HIS A 112 -13.89 -19.82 12.31
C HIS A 112 -13.17 -21.13 12.62
N ALA A 113 -13.06 -21.45 13.91
CA ALA A 113 -12.47 -22.70 14.38
C ALA A 113 -13.32 -23.87 13.85
N GLY A 114 -12.87 -24.49 12.75
CA GLY A 114 -13.58 -25.60 12.11
C GLY A 114 -13.35 -25.73 10.60
N GLY A 115 -12.85 -24.70 9.90
CA GLY A 115 -12.57 -24.79 8.47
C GLY A 115 -13.82 -24.95 7.58
N ASP A 116 -15.02 -24.73 8.13
CA ASP A 116 -16.27 -24.81 7.39
C ASP A 116 -16.47 -23.53 6.56
N ILE A 117 -15.89 -23.55 5.37
CA ILE A 117 -15.97 -22.49 4.36
C ILE A 117 -17.44 -22.23 3.96
N ARG A 118 -18.34 -23.23 4.04
CA ARG A 118 -19.76 -23.12 3.70
C ARG A 118 -20.48 -22.21 4.71
N ALA A 119 -20.24 -22.40 6.00
CA ALA A 119 -20.78 -21.54 7.06
C ALA A 119 -20.32 -20.08 6.90
N GLN A 120 -19.07 -19.87 6.51
CA GLN A 120 -18.50 -18.55 6.27
C GLN A 120 -19.14 -17.83 5.07
N ILE A 121 -19.38 -18.55 3.97
CA ILE A 121 -20.04 -18.00 2.78
C ILE A 121 -21.50 -17.66 3.09
N LEU A 122 -22.21 -18.53 3.83
CA LEU A 122 -23.61 -18.29 4.21
C LEU A 122 -23.78 -17.01 5.06
N GLU A 123 -22.85 -16.74 5.98
CA GLU A 123 -22.90 -15.58 6.86
C GLU A 123 -22.70 -14.26 6.10
N VAL A 124 -21.74 -14.20 5.19
CA VAL A 124 -21.49 -13.03 4.32
C VAL A 124 -22.69 -12.75 3.41
N ILE A 125 -23.36 -13.79 2.94
CA ILE A 125 -24.54 -13.67 2.06
C ILE A 125 -25.79 -13.26 2.85
N ARG A 126 -25.96 -13.72 4.11
CA ARG A 126 -27.04 -13.28 5.01
C ARG A 126 -27.04 -11.78 5.26
N GLU A 127 -25.86 -11.15 5.33
CA GLU A 127 -25.75 -9.69 5.43
C GLU A 127 -26.26 -8.95 4.18
N ASN A 128 -26.35 -9.64 3.03
CA ASN A 128 -26.61 -9.06 1.70
C ASN A 128 -27.92 -9.51 1.04
N THR A 129 -28.95 -9.88 1.81
CA THR A 129 -30.37 -10.01 1.40
C THR A 129 -30.81 -11.25 0.59
N ALA A 130 -30.15 -12.40 0.72
CA ALA A 130 -30.73 -13.68 0.28
C ALA A 130 -31.25 -14.49 1.47
N THR A 131 -32.32 -15.26 1.28
CA THR A 131 -32.81 -16.20 2.30
C THR A 131 -31.94 -17.46 2.29
N ASP A 132 -31.63 -17.99 3.48
CA ASP A 132 -30.71 -19.12 3.69
C ASP A 132 -30.93 -20.32 2.75
N GLU A 133 -32.18 -20.61 2.40
CA GLU A 133 -32.57 -21.74 1.55
C GLU A 133 -32.13 -21.59 0.09
N GLU A 134 -32.17 -20.37 -0.47
CA GLU A 134 -31.72 -20.11 -1.85
C GLU A 134 -30.20 -20.20 -1.95
N VAL A 135 -29.52 -19.78 -0.88
CA VAL A 135 -28.06 -19.82 -0.77
C VAL A 135 -27.59 -21.25 -0.61
N ASP A 136 -28.20 -22.04 0.27
CA ASP A 136 -27.88 -23.45 0.45
C ASP A 136 -28.05 -24.23 -0.86
N ALA A 137 -29.15 -24.00 -1.59
CA ALA A 137 -29.37 -24.65 -2.88
C ALA A 137 -28.34 -24.25 -3.95
N ALA A 138 -27.98 -22.96 -4.01
CA ALA A 138 -26.96 -22.49 -4.95
C ALA A 138 -25.55 -23.00 -4.59
N LEU A 139 -25.24 -23.14 -3.30
CA LEU A 139 -23.98 -23.70 -2.84
C LEU A 139 -23.90 -25.20 -3.10
N ASP A 140 -24.97 -25.94 -2.87
CA ASP A 140 -25.01 -27.39 -3.13
C ASP A 140 -24.95 -27.73 -4.63
N ASP A 141 -25.48 -26.85 -5.49
CA ASP A 141 -25.35 -26.95 -6.96
C ASP A 141 -23.93 -26.62 -7.44
N ALA A 142 -23.31 -25.57 -6.90
CA ALA A 142 -21.97 -25.15 -7.29
C ALA A 142 -20.85 -26.04 -6.71
N PHE A 143 -21.03 -26.50 -5.48
CA PHE A 143 -20.10 -27.31 -4.71
C PHE A 143 -20.91 -28.46 -4.14
N ALA A 144 -20.89 -29.62 -4.80
CA ALA A 144 -21.64 -30.81 -4.39
C ALA A 144 -21.63 -30.99 -2.86
N SER A 145 -22.83 -31.21 -2.28
CA SER A 145 -23.07 -31.31 -0.83
C SER A 145 -22.16 -32.27 -0.05
N ASP A 146 -21.49 -33.20 -0.75
CA ASP A 146 -20.59 -34.18 -0.18
C ASP A 146 -19.21 -34.03 -0.84
N TRP A 147 -18.46 -33.02 -0.40
CA TRP A 147 -17.02 -33.01 -0.65
C TRP A 147 -16.40 -34.09 0.22
N THR A 148 -16.12 -35.24 -0.39
CA THR A 148 -15.29 -36.27 0.23
C THR A 148 -13.83 -35.86 0.04
N PRO A 149 -13.08 -35.59 1.13
CA PRO A 149 -11.64 -35.43 1.02
C PRO A 149 -11.06 -36.68 0.34
N PRO A 150 -10.05 -36.55 -0.53
CA PRO A 150 -9.36 -37.72 -1.03
C PRO A 150 -8.83 -38.54 0.15
N ASP A 151 -8.98 -39.87 0.07
CA ASP A 151 -8.54 -40.80 1.13
C ASP A 151 -7.04 -40.65 1.45
N ASP A 152 -6.28 -40.08 0.51
CA ASP A 152 -4.89 -39.67 0.68
C ASP A 152 -4.71 -38.18 0.30
N PRO A 153 -4.49 -37.28 1.28
CA PRO A 153 -4.27 -35.86 1.02
C PRO A 153 -2.94 -35.55 0.30
N GLU A 154 -2.00 -36.52 0.23
CA GLU A 154 -0.74 -36.35 -0.52
C GLU A 154 -0.89 -36.69 -2.01
N HIS A 155 -1.93 -37.44 -2.40
CA HIS A 155 -2.27 -37.74 -3.78
C HIS A 155 -3.77 -37.55 -4.03
N PRO A 156 -4.24 -36.29 -4.16
CA PRO A 156 -5.61 -36.07 -4.59
C PRO A 156 -5.71 -36.65 -6.01
N GLY A 157 -6.59 -37.64 -6.23
CA GLY A 157 -6.69 -38.45 -7.46
C GLY A 157 -7.06 -37.69 -8.75
N ASN A 158 -6.95 -36.36 -8.72
CA ASN A 158 -6.99 -35.43 -9.85
C ASN A 158 -5.60 -34.87 -10.21
N THR A 159 -4.55 -35.24 -9.46
CA THR A 159 -3.15 -34.98 -9.78
C THR A 159 -2.64 -36.18 -10.55
N ALA A 160 -2.18 -35.97 -11.79
CA ALA A 160 -1.56 -37.01 -12.58
C ALA A 160 -0.41 -37.63 -11.78
N THR A 161 -0.36 -38.96 -11.75
CA THR A 161 0.76 -39.69 -11.15
C THR A 161 2.03 -39.43 -11.96
N ASP A 162 3.21 -39.57 -11.33
CA ASP A 162 4.48 -39.38 -12.02
C ASP A 162 4.61 -40.28 -13.27
N GLU A 163 3.98 -41.47 -13.24
CA GLU A 163 3.89 -42.41 -14.38
C GLU A 163 3.04 -41.84 -15.54
N GLU A 164 1.87 -41.26 -15.24
CA GLU A 164 1.04 -40.59 -16.25
C GLU A 164 1.73 -39.36 -16.84
N VAL A 165 2.58 -38.69 -16.07
CA VAL A 165 3.40 -37.57 -16.56
C VAL A 165 4.53 -38.09 -17.45
N GLU A 166 5.23 -39.16 -17.07
CA GLU A 166 6.30 -39.76 -17.89
C GLU A 166 5.78 -40.26 -19.24
N ASP A 167 4.63 -40.95 -19.27
CA ASP A 167 4.01 -41.41 -20.53
C ASP A 167 3.66 -40.25 -21.48
N VAL A 168 3.19 -39.12 -20.93
CA VAL A 168 2.89 -37.90 -21.72
C VAL A 168 4.18 -37.21 -22.17
N LEU A 169 5.23 -37.21 -21.36
CA LEU A 169 6.52 -36.64 -21.73
C LEU A 169 7.20 -37.45 -22.84
N ASP A 170 7.12 -38.77 -22.82
CA ASP A 170 7.64 -39.64 -23.88
C ASP A 170 6.83 -39.49 -25.18
N ASP A 171 5.50 -39.33 -25.12
CA ASP A 171 4.67 -39.10 -26.31
C ASP A 171 4.93 -37.72 -26.95
N VAL A 172 5.23 -36.69 -26.14
CA VAL A 172 5.46 -35.31 -26.60
C VAL A 172 6.90 -35.06 -27.05
N PHE A 173 7.89 -35.61 -26.34
CA PHE A 173 9.31 -35.34 -26.58
C PHE A 173 10.06 -36.50 -27.23
N GLY A 174 9.52 -37.72 -27.22
CA GLY A 174 10.12 -38.93 -27.78
C GLY A 174 11.37 -39.40 -27.03
N ASP A 175 11.67 -40.70 -27.11
CA ASP A 175 12.95 -41.25 -26.66
C ASP A 175 14.11 -40.50 -27.34
N GLU A 176 14.90 -39.78 -26.56
CA GLU A 176 16.15 -39.17 -27.04
C GLU A 176 17.10 -40.30 -27.50
N PRO A 177 17.70 -40.23 -28.71
CA PRO A 177 18.45 -41.34 -29.32
C PRO A 177 19.75 -41.73 -28.61
#